data_AF-A0A538NH83-F1
#
_entry.id   AF-A0A538NH83-F1
#
_cell.length_a   1.000
_cell.length_b   1.000
_cell.length_c   1.000
_cell.angle_alpha   90.00
_cell.angle_beta   90.00
_cell.angle_gamma   90.00
#
_symmetry.space_group_name_H-M   'P 1'
#
loop_
_entity.id
_entity.type
_entity.pdbx_description
1 polymer ?
#
loop_
_entity_poly.entity_id
_entity_poly.type
_entity_poly.pdbx_seq_one_letter_code
_entity_poly.pdbx_strand_id
1 'polypeptide(L)'
;MDFETRSLDLLFDAHAELSASLNSLGGKQGSGYVDNFRFWSSVYMGHVSQGFIYLRRANGIAESRFLIRPAIELMLKQKAIEQRPDLIYRLGLTETRSDRTWLRALSRQVGETFDEAAYDAQLRKFKNDCAKLFPSGDFADARLTIEEPAKVIDGGEAYYNSHYRTYGKFTHATLRVIIGGLDEVTTDEDNPTMILCVLSAVESLASIGGSCPNLARLSARRDQLLKQKLTGC
;
A
#
# COMPACT_ATOMS: atom_id res chain seq x y z
N MET A 1 15.29 -23.65 -11.36
CA MET A 1 15.05 -22.67 -10.29
C MET A 1 13.58 -22.82 -9.90
N ASP A 2 13.30 -23.06 -8.62
CA ASP A 2 11.93 -23.25 -8.12
C ASP A 2 11.10 -21.94 -8.20
N PHE A 3 9.79 -22.05 -8.01
CA PHE A 3 8.87 -20.91 -8.10
C PHE A 3 9.17 -19.81 -7.09
N GLU A 4 9.54 -20.15 -5.86
CA GLU A 4 9.83 -19.19 -4.80
C GLU A 4 11.03 -18.33 -5.21
N THR A 5 12.12 -18.95 -5.64
CA THR A 5 13.32 -18.24 -6.08
C THR A 5 13.03 -17.35 -7.31
N ARG A 6 12.32 -17.87 -8.32
CA ARG A 6 11.97 -17.10 -9.53
C ARG A 6 11.07 -15.91 -9.24
N SER A 7 10.11 -16.08 -8.33
CA SER A 7 9.19 -15.02 -7.93
C SER A 7 9.90 -13.96 -7.08
N LEU A 8 10.79 -14.36 -6.17
CA LEU A 8 11.59 -13.43 -5.39
C LEU A 8 12.56 -12.61 -6.26
N ASP A 9 13.17 -13.21 -7.28
CA ASP A 9 14.02 -12.49 -8.24
C ASP A 9 13.22 -11.45 -9.03
N LEU A 10 12.00 -11.79 -9.48
CA LEU A 10 11.11 -10.83 -10.12
C LEU A 10 10.70 -9.70 -9.18
N LEU A 11 10.47 -9.99 -7.90
CA LEU A 11 10.19 -8.96 -6.89
C LEU A 11 11.38 -8.03 -6.70
N PHE A 12 12.60 -8.56 -6.69
CA PHE A 12 13.82 -7.76 -6.61
C PHE A 12 13.94 -6.82 -7.83
N ASP A 13 13.68 -7.32 -9.03
CA ASP A 13 13.67 -6.50 -10.25
C ASP A 13 12.58 -5.39 -10.19
N ALA A 14 11.38 -5.73 -9.71
CA ALA A 14 10.29 -4.76 -9.55
C ALA A 14 10.61 -3.68 -8.50
N HIS A 15 11.25 -4.06 -7.39
CA HIS A 15 11.71 -3.12 -6.36
C HIS A 15 12.82 -2.19 -6.89
N ALA A 16 13.74 -2.71 -7.70
CA ALA A 16 14.76 -1.90 -8.35
C ALA A 16 14.14 -0.87 -9.30
N GLU A 17 13.12 -1.25 -10.08
CA GLU A 17 12.36 -0.33 -10.91
C GLU A 17 11.68 0.75 -10.07
N LEU A 18 10.98 0.37 -8.98
CA LEU A 18 10.36 1.32 -8.05
C LEU A 18 11.38 2.34 -7.52
N SER A 19 12.55 1.88 -7.09
CA SER A 19 13.61 2.75 -6.60
C SER A 19 14.14 3.71 -7.68
N ALA A 20 14.35 3.21 -8.90
CA ALA A 20 14.76 4.03 -10.03
C ALA A 20 13.70 5.09 -10.40
N SER A 21 12.42 4.70 -10.40
CA SER A 21 11.30 5.60 -10.68
C SER A 21 11.17 6.70 -9.64
N LEU A 22 11.31 6.38 -8.34
CA LEU A 22 11.37 7.37 -7.27
C LEU A 22 12.51 8.36 -7.46
N ASN A 23 13.72 7.86 -7.75
CA ASN A 23 14.90 8.70 -7.97
C ASN A 23 14.75 9.59 -9.20
N SER A 24 14.08 9.13 -10.27
CA SER A 24 13.86 9.90 -11.50
C SER A 24 12.97 11.13 -11.29
N LEU A 25 12.09 11.10 -10.29
CA LEU A 25 11.28 12.24 -9.91
C LEU A 25 12.11 13.28 -9.15
N GLY A 26 13.34 12.97 -8.70
CA GLY A 26 14.35 13.94 -8.29
C GLY A 26 13.91 14.92 -7.21
N GLY A 27 13.04 14.49 -6.28
CA GLY A 27 12.46 15.37 -5.27
C GLY A 27 11.53 16.46 -5.81
N LYS A 28 11.12 16.39 -7.08
CA LYS A 28 10.05 17.24 -7.65
C LYS A 28 8.80 17.00 -6.83
N GLN A 29 8.45 17.96 -5.98
CA GLN A 29 7.16 17.95 -5.30
C GLN A 29 6.07 17.94 -6.37
N GLY A 30 5.15 16.99 -6.24
CA GLY A 30 3.98 16.91 -7.10
C GLY A 30 3.17 18.20 -7.04
N SER A 31 2.38 18.45 -8.08
CA SER A 31 1.66 19.72 -8.24
C SER A 31 0.42 19.85 -7.33
N GLY A 32 0.16 18.86 -6.47
CA GLY A 32 -0.96 18.85 -5.53
C GLY A 32 -0.99 17.66 -4.57
N TYR A 33 -2.02 17.58 -3.74
CA TYR A 33 -2.17 16.54 -2.71
C TYR A 33 -2.14 15.11 -3.26
N VAL A 34 -2.75 14.88 -4.43
CA VAL A 34 -2.79 13.56 -5.07
C VAL A 34 -1.41 13.11 -5.50
N ASP A 35 -0.65 13.97 -6.18
CA ASP A 35 0.71 13.65 -6.62
C ASP A 35 1.63 13.40 -5.42
N ASN A 36 1.50 14.21 -4.36
CA ASN A 36 2.26 14.02 -3.12
C ASN A 36 1.89 12.69 -2.45
N PHE A 37 0.61 12.34 -2.39
CA PHE A 37 0.18 11.05 -1.87
C PHE A 37 0.78 9.91 -2.69
N ARG A 38 0.70 9.95 -4.03
CA ARG A 38 1.27 8.93 -4.93
C ARG A 38 2.78 8.76 -4.69
N PHE A 39 3.51 9.87 -4.62
CA PHE A 39 4.95 9.83 -4.36
C PHE A 39 5.27 9.21 -2.99
N TRP A 40 4.72 9.76 -1.90
CA TRP A 40 5.06 9.31 -0.55
C TRP A 40 4.55 7.90 -0.24
N SER A 41 3.35 7.52 -0.71
CA SER A 41 2.86 6.14 -0.59
C SER A 41 3.76 5.14 -1.33
N SER A 42 4.33 5.52 -2.47
CA SER A 42 5.31 4.70 -3.19
C SER A 42 6.67 4.62 -2.47
N VAL A 43 7.09 5.67 -1.76
CA VAL A 43 8.25 5.60 -0.84
C VAL A 43 8.00 4.56 0.25
N TYR A 44 6.82 4.57 0.88
CA TYR A 44 6.45 3.55 1.87
C TYR A 44 6.40 2.14 1.27
N MET A 45 5.89 1.99 0.04
CA MET A 45 5.97 0.71 -0.68
C MET A 45 7.43 0.25 -0.87
N GLY A 46 8.34 1.18 -1.14
CA GLY A 46 9.79 0.90 -1.20
C GLY A 46 10.30 0.31 0.11
N HIS A 47 9.98 0.92 1.25
CA HIS A 47 10.35 0.39 2.57
C HIS A 47 9.75 -1.00 2.85
N VAL A 48 8.46 -1.17 2.57
CA VAL A 48 7.73 -2.43 2.79
C VAL A 48 8.32 -3.56 1.95
N SER A 49 8.54 -3.33 0.66
CA SER A 49 9.11 -4.32 -0.26
C SER A 49 10.57 -4.63 0.05
N GLN A 50 11.38 -3.63 0.40
CA GLN A 50 12.77 -3.85 0.84
C GLN A 50 12.85 -4.71 2.10
N GLY A 51 12.01 -4.43 3.10
CA GLY A 51 11.93 -5.23 4.32
C GLY A 51 11.49 -6.67 4.03
N PHE A 52 10.51 -6.84 3.14
CA PHE A 52 10.02 -8.15 2.73
C PHE A 52 11.13 -8.98 2.03
N ILE A 53 11.82 -8.38 1.05
CA ILE A 53 12.93 -9.01 0.33
C ILE A 53 14.05 -9.40 1.30
N TYR A 54 14.41 -8.51 2.23
CA TYR A 54 15.44 -8.77 3.22
C TYR A 54 15.11 -9.99 4.07
N LEU A 55 13.90 -10.04 4.63
CA LEU A 55 13.45 -11.17 5.46
C LEU A 55 13.40 -12.46 4.66
N ARG A 56 12.89 -12.44 3.42
CA ARG A 56 12.86 -13.61 2.53
C ARG A 56 14.24 -14.19 2.26
N ARG A 57 15.21 -13.33 1.95
CA ARG A 57 16.61 -13.75 1.72
C ARG A 57 17.26 -14.33 2.97
N ALA A 58 16.83 -13.91 4.16
CA ALA A 58 17.25 -14.46 5.44
C ALA A 58 16.43 -15.69 5.89
N ASN A 59 15.59 -16.26 5.01
CA ASN A 59 14.68 -17.37 5.31
C ASN A 59 13.60 -17.06 6.38
N GLY A 60 13.33 -15.78 6.64
CA GLY A 60 12.27 -15.28 7.53
C GLY A 60 10.91 -15.23 6.82
N ILE A 61 10.39 -16.41 6.42
CA ILE A 61 9.15 -16.53 5.64
C ILE A 61 7.97 -15.99 6.45
N ALA A 62 7.78 -16.43 7.68
CA ALA A 62 6.65 -16.02 8.52
C ALA A 62 6.70 -14.52 8.84
N GLU A 63 7.89 -14.00 9.16
CA GLU A 63 8.11 -12.59 9.50
C GLU A 63 7.82 -11.68 8.30
N SER A 64 8.23 -12.09 7.10
CA SER A 64 7.98 -11.31 5.88
C SER A 64 6.48 -11.12 5.61
N ARG A 65 5.60 -12.05 6.03
CA ARG A 65 4.15 -11.95 5.77
C ARG A 65 3.49 -10.77 6.46
N PHE A 66 4.04 -10.28 7.57
CA PHE A 66 3.53 -9.08 8.25
C PHE A 66 3.58 -7.84 7.36
N LEU A 67 4.45 -7.83 6.34
CA LEU A 67 4.62 -6.72 5.41
C LEU A 67 3.65 -6.78 4.21
N ILE A 68 2.98 -7.90 3.99
CA ILE A 68 2.06 -8.05 2.84
C ILE A 68 0.79 -7.21 3.04
N ARG A 69 0.20 -7.25 4.23
CA ARG A 69 -1.00 -6.47 4.53
C ARG A 69 -0.82 -4.96 4.28
N PRO A 70 0.22 -4.28 4.80
CA PRO A 70 0.43 -2.87 4.50
C PRO A 70 0.72 -2.63 3.02
N ALA A 71 1.36 -3.55 2.31
CA ALA A 71 1.52 -3.44 0.85
C ALA A 71 0.17 -3.44 0.12
N ILE A 72 -0.72 -4.37 0.45
CA ILE A 72 -2.07 -4.44 -0.16
C ILE A 72 -2.87 -3.17 0.19
N GLU A 73 -2.78 -2.69 1.44
CA GLU A 73 -3.47 -1.47 1.84
C GLU A 73 -3.02 -0.24 1.03
N LEU A 74 -1.71 -0.07 0.86
CA LEU A 74 -1.15 1.01 0.04
C LEU A 74 -1.59 0.89 -1.41
N MET A 75 -1.53 -0.30 -1.99
CA MET A 75 -1.98 -0.56 -3.37
C MET A 75 -3.46 -0.19 -3.56
N LEU A 76 -4.34 -0.64 -2.65
CA LEU A 76 -5.77 -0.33 -2.71
C LEU A 76 -6.02 1.18 -2.57
N LYS A 77 -5.33 1.87 -1.65
CA LYS A 77 -5.47 3.32 -1.52
C LYS A 77 -5.00 4.06 -2.79
N GLN A 78 -3.85 3.67 -3.35
CA GLN A 78 -3.31 4.27 -4.58
C GLN A 78 -4.27 4.10 -5.78
N LYS A 79 -4.73 2.86 -6.04
CA LYS A 79 -5.65 2.58 -7.14
C LYS A 79 -7.03 3.22 -6.94
N ALA A 80 -7.52 3.30 -5.70
CA ALA A 80 -8.78 3.99 -5.42
C ALA A 80 -8.67 5.50 -5.67
N ILE A 81 -7.58 6.15 -5.25
CA ILE A 81 -7.34 7.58 -5.51
C ILE A 81 -7.14 7.85 -7.01
N GLU A 82 -6.59 6.90 -7.77
CA GLU A 82 -6.51 7.01 -9.23
C GLU A 82 -7.89 7.16 -9.88
N GLN A 83 -8.88 6.40 -9.40
CA GLN A 83 -10.24 6.41 -9.95
C GLN A 83 -11.16 7.45 -9.29
N ARG A 84 -10.94 7.72 -8.01
CA ARG A 84 -11.71 8.65 -7.17
C ARG A 84 -10.75 9.50 -6.32
N PRO A 85 -10.12 10.53 -6.93
CA PRO A 85 -9.14 11.38 -6.24
C PRO A 85 -9.68 12.10 -5.00
N ASP A 86 -10.99 12.35 -4.95
CA ASP A 86 -11.68 12.99 -3.82
C ASP A 86 -11.57 12.20 -2.51
N LEU A 87 -11.37 10.88 -2.59
CA LEU A 87 -11.23 10.01 -1.41
C LEU A 87 -10.01 10.34 -0.54
N ILE A 88 -9.02 11.08 -1.07
CA ILE A 88 -7.82 11.48 -0.34
C ILE A 88 -8.17 12.23 0.96
N TYR A 89 -9.25 13.02 0.97
CA TYR A 89 -9.70 13.70 2.18
C TYR A 89 -10.18 12.73 3.25
N ARG A 90 -11.10 11.82 2.90
CA ARG A 90 -11.67 10.85 3.86
C ARG A 90 -10.62 9.84 4.37
N LEU A 91 -9.64 9.50 3.54
CA LEU A 91 -8.46 8.72 3.94
C LEU A 91 -7.65 9.46 5.02
N GLY A 92 -7.23 10.69 4.75
CA GLY A 92 -6.49 11.50 5.71
C GLY A 92 -7.28 11.74 7.01
N LEU A 93 -8.58 12.06 6.89
CA LEU A 93 -9.47 12.24 8.04
C LEU A 93 -9.51 10.99 8.94
N THR A 94 -9.53 9.80 8.36
CA THR A 94 -9.58 8.55 9.13
C THR A 94 -8.31 8.34 9.96
N GLU A 95 -7.15 8.70 9.42
CA GLU A 95 -5.85 8.65 10.10
C GLU A 95 -5.82 9.66 11.25
N THR A 96 -6.27 10.90 10.99
CA THR A 96 -6.24 11.98 12.01
C THR A 96 -7.03 11.69 13.29
N ARG A 97 -8.10 10.87 13.24
CA ARG A 97 -8.88 10.51 14.43
C ARG A 97 -8.08 9.67 15.42
N SER A 98 -7.30 8.73 14.89
CA SER A 98 -6.43 7.88 15.70
C SER A 98 -5.21 8.68 16.18
N ASP A 99 -4.62 9.48 15.29
CA ASP A 99 -3.46 10.32 15.61
C ASP A 99 -3.77 11.31 16.72
N ARG A 100 -4.93 11.96 16.70
CA ARG A 100 -5.33 12.90 17.76
C ARG A 100 -5.30 12.26 19.14
N THR A 101 -5.78 11.01 19.25
CA THR A 101 -5.79 10.28 20.52
C THR A 101 -4.37 10.04 21.01
N TRP A 102 -3.49 9.64 20.11
CA TRP A 102 -2.09 9.35 20.41
C TRP A 102 -1.26 10.62 20.70
N LEU A 103 -1.38 11.66 19.88
CA LEU A 103 -0.68 12.95 20.02
C LEU A 103 -1.06 13.67 21.32
N ARG A 104 -2.34 13.60 21.73
CA ARG A 104 -2.76 14.09 23.05
C ARG A 104 -2.06 13.35 24.19
N ALA A 105 -1.96 12.02 24.09
CA ALA A 105 -1.28 11.22 25.11
C ALA A 105 0.21 11.53 25.16
N LEU A 106 0.87 11.68 23.99
CA LEU A 106 2.29 12.02 23.90
C LEU A 106 2.59 13.41 24.45
N SER A 107 1.80 14.42 24.09
CA SER A 107 1.99 15.80 24.57
C SER A 107 1.92 15.86 26.10
N ARG A 108 0.96 15.14 26.71
CA ARG A 108 0.87 15.00 28.17
C ARG A 108 2.10 14.35 28.79
N GLN A 109 2.73 13.38 28.12
CA GLN A 109 3.95 12.72 28.62
C GLN A 109 5.15 13.67 28.66
N VAL A 110 5.24 14.61 27.71
CA VAL A 110 6.35 15.58 27.64
C VAL A 110 6.03 16.92 28.34
N GLY A 111 4.88 17.02 29.01
CA GLY A 111 4.47 18.24 29.72
C GLY A 111 3.96 19.37 28.81
N GLU A 112 3.64 19.05 27.55
CA GLU A 112 3.12 19.99 26.56
C GLU A 112 1.61 19.82 26.37
N THR A 113 0.95 20.86 25.83
CA THR A 113 -0.45 20.77 25.42
C THR A 113 -0.50 20.62 23.91
N PHE A 114 -1.20 19.58 23.45
CA PHE A 114 -1.47 19.39 22.04
C PHE A 114 -2.37 20.54 21.53
N ASP A 115 -1.89 21.29 20.54
CA ASP A 115 -2.65 22.40 19.94
C ASP A 115 -3.74 21.86 19.00
N GLU A 116 -4.90 21.58 19.59
CA GLU A 116 -6.07 21.11 18.85
C GLU A 116 -6.59 22.13 17.83
N ALA A 117 -6.47 23.43 18.14
CA ALA A 117 -6.99 24.48 17.29
C ALA A 117 -6.17 24.59 15.99
N ALA A 118 -4.84 24.52 16.08
CA ALA A 118 -3.96 24.47 14.92
C ALA A 118 -4.24 23.22 14.08
N TYR A 119 -4.41 22.06 14.72
CA TYR A 119 -4.70 20.81 14.03
C TYR A 119 -6.05 20.85 13.29
N ASP A 120 -7.10 21.36 13.92
CA ASP A 120 -8.41 21.54 13.31
C ASP A 120 -8.40 22.60 12.19
N ALA A 121 -7.55 23.64 12.30
CA ALA A 121 -7.36 24.62 11.24
C ALA A 121 -6.71 23.98 9.99
N GLN A 122 -5.70 23.13 10.19
CA GLN A 122 -5.06 22.39 9.09
C GLN A 122 -6.03 21.43 8.40
N LEU A 123 -6.82 20.67 9.17
CA LEU A 123 -7.81 19.75 8.61
C LEU A 123 -8.91 20.48 7.83
N ARG A 124 -9.40 21.62 8.34
CA ARG A 124 -10.36 22.48 7.61
C ARG A 124 -9.77 23.04 6.33
N LYS A 125 -8.50 23.48 6.37
CA LYS A 125 -7.80 23.94 5.17
C LYS A 125 -7.71 22.83 4.14
N PHE A 126 -7.30 21.63 4.55
CA PHE A 126 -7.21 20.47 3.67
C PHE A 126 -8.58 20.10 3.05
N LYS A 127 -9.66 20.08 3.84
CA LYS A 127 -11.03 19.87 3.35
C LYS A 127 -11.41 20.91 2.28
N ASN A 128 -11.18 22.19 2.56
CA ASN A 128 -11.52 23.28 1.65
C ASN A 128 -10.72 23.22 0.35
N ASP A 129 -9.44 22.89 0.42
CA ASP A 129 -8.61 22.73 -0.78
C ASP A 129 -9.10 21.53 -1.62
N CYS A 130 -9.40 20.40 -0.98
CA CYS A 130 -9.99 19.24 -1.65
C CYS A 130 -11.35 19.54 -2.29
N ALA A 131 -12.23 20.30 -1.61
CA ALA A 131 -13.53 20.69 -2.17
C ALA A 131 -13.41 21.60 -3.39
N LYS A 132 -12.36 22.43 -3.47
CA LYS A 132 -12.05 23.22 -4.66
C LYS A 132 -11.51 22.36 -5.80
N LEU A 133 -10.66 21.39 -5.49
CA LEU A 133 -10.05 20.49 -6.46
C LEU A 133 -11.05 19.46 -7.02
N PHE A 134 -12.00 19.01 -6.21
CA PHE A 134 -13.00 18.01 -6.57
C PHE A 134 -14.42 18.47 -6.18
N PRO A 135 -15.05 19.38 -6.95
CA PRO A 135 -16.32 20.01 -6.58
C PRO A 135 -17.50 19.04 -6.36
N SER A 136 -17.46 17.87 -6.99
CA SER A 136 -18.47 16.80 -6.84
C SER A 136 -18.02 15.67 -5.89
N GLY A 137 -16.95 15.88 -5.13
CA GLY A 137 -16.37 14.87 -4.24
C GLY A 137 -17.20 14.60 -2.98
N ASP A 138 -17.02 13.41 -2.42
CA ASP A 138 -17.61 13.07 -1.11
C ASP A 138 -16.68 13.49 0.03
N PHE A 139 -17.05 14.58 0.70
CA PHE A 139 -16.32 15.13 1.86
C PHE A 139 -17.07 14.95 3.18
N ALA A 140 -17.87 13.88 3.29
CA ALA A 140 -18.49 13.50 4.54
C ALA A 140 -17.43 13.32 5.63
N ASP A 141 -17.70 13.83 6.83
CA ASP A 141 -16.83 13.62 7.99
C ASP A 141 -17.09 12.23 8.60
N ALA A 142 -17.01 11.21 7.76
CA ALA A 142 -17.21 9.80 8.09
C ALA A 142 -15.91 9.03 7.92
N ARG A 143 -15.71 8.04 8.80
CA ARG A 143 -14.59 7.11 8.68
C ARG A 143 -14.69 6.38 7.33
N LEU A 144 -13.55 6.21 6.67
CA LEU A 144 -13.42 5.38 5.48
C LEU A 144 -12.70 4.08 5.89
N THR A 145 -13.38 2.95 5.76
CA THR A 145 -12.78 1.63 5.93
C THR A 145 -12.03 1.25 4.66
N ILE A 146 -11.00 0.40 4.73
CA ILE A 146 -10.25 -0.03 3.53
C ILE A 146 -11.09 -0.84 2.53
N GLU A 147 -12.21 -1.40 2.98
CA GLU A 147 -13.20 -2.05 2.11
C GLU A 147 -13.83 -1.07 1.12
N GLU A 148 -14.04 0.19 1.52
CA GLU A 148 -14.66 1.20 0.65
C GLU A 148 -13.75 1.57 -0.55
N PRO A 149 -12.45 1.91 -0.38
CA PRO A 149 -11.50 2.02 -1.49
C PRO A 149 -11.45 0.77 -2.37
N ALA A 150 -11.51 -0.42 -1.78
CA ALA A 150 -11.45 -1.67 -2.54
C ALA A 150 -12.65 -1.84 -3.50
N LYS A 151 -13.84 -1.38 -3.11
CA LYS A 151 -15.06 -1.43 -3.94
C LYS A 151 -15.03 -0.48 -5.14
N VAL A 152 -14.16 0.51 -5.12
CA VAL A 152 -14.00 1.44 -6.26
C VAL A 152 -13.23 0.79 -7.40
N ILE A 153 -12.32 -0.15 -7.09
CA ILE A 153 -11.38 -0.71 -8.05
C ILE A 153 -11.98 -1.98 -8.67
N ASP A 154 -11.85 -2.13 -9.99
CA ASP A 154 -12.21 -3.39 -10.66
C ASP A 154 -11.44 -4.58 -10.08
N GLY A 155 -12.16 -5.62 -9.67
CA GLY A 155 -11.62 -6.77 -8.92
C GLY A 155 -11.11 -6.48 -7.50
N GLY A 156 -11.14 -5.22 -7.04
CA GLY A 156 -10.59 -4.80 -5.75
C GLY A 156 -11.33 -5.38 -4.55
N GLU A 157 -12.66 -5.48 -4.61
CA GLU A 157 -13.46 -6.10 -3.54
C GLU A 157 -13.14 -7.59 -3.37
N ALA A 158 -12.97 -8.31 -4.47
CA ALA A 158 -12.56 -9.72 -4.45
C ALA A 158 -11.15 -9.86 -3.84
N TYR A 159 -10.23 -8.97 -4.19
CA TYR A 159 -8.86 -8.96 -3.67
C TYR A 159 -8.82 -8.61 -2.17
N TYR A 160 -9.64 -7.66 -1.72
CA TYR A 160 -9.81 -7.34 -0.30
C TYR A 160 -10.32 -8.56 0.49
N ASN A 161 -11.36 -9.22 -0.01
CA ASN A 161 -11.97 -10.35 0.68
C ASN A 161 -11.07 -11.59 0.75
N SER A 162 -10.30 -11.86 -0.31
CA SER A 162 -9.43 -13.02 -0.41
C SER A 162 -8.06 -12.81 0.24
N HIS A 163 -7.35 -11.73 -0.10
CA HIS A 163 -5.96 -11.52 0.31
C HIS A 163 -5.89 -10.62 1.54
N TYR A 164 -6.41 -9.39 1.47
CA TYR A 164 -6.25 -8.42 2.57
C TYR A 164 -6.80 -8.96 3.90
N ARG A 165 -8.02 -9.50 3.90
CA ARG A 165 -8.63 -10.09 5.11
C ARG A 165 -7.89 -11.33 5.59
N THR A 166 -7.31 -12.13 4.70
CA THR A 166 -6.53 -13.32 5.06
C THR A 166 -5.20 -12.91 5.69
N TYR A 167 -4.49 -11.97 5.07
CA TYR A 167 -3.22 -11.47 5.61
C TYR A 167 -3.38 -10.77 6.96
N GLY A 168 -4.51 -10.09 7.18
CA GLY A 168 -4.86 -9.55 8.49
C GLY A 168 -5.03 -10.59 9.59
N LYS A 169 -5.27 -11.86 9.24
CA LYS A 169 -5.36 -12.94 10.22
C LYS A 169 -4.00 -13.48 10.63
N PHE A 170 -2.90 -13.28 9.90
CA PHE A 170 -1.59 -13.82 10.32
C PHE A 170 -1.05 -13.17 11.61
N THR A 171 -1.53 -11.98 11.98
CA THR A 171 -1.17 -11.31 13.24
C THR A 171 -1.71 -12.00 14.49
N HIS A 172 -2.84 -12.72 14.39
CA HIS A 172 -3.48 -13.38 15.54
C HIS A 172 -3.66 -14.88 15.32
N ALA A 173 -3.80 -15.29 14.06
CA ALA A 173 -3.85 -16.63 13.50
C ALA A 173 -4.60 -17.66 14.35
N THR A 174 -5.64 -17.26 15.09
CA THR A 174 -6.16 -18.01 16.24
C THR A 174 -6.50 -19.45 15.91
N LEU A 175 -7.28 -19.69 14.85
CA LEU A 175 -7.60 -21.04 14.41
C LEU A 175 -6.35 -21.80 13.91
N ARG A 176 -5.48 -21.14 13.14
CA ARG A 176 -4.24 -21.73 12.59
C ARG A 176 -3.26 -22.13 13.70
N VAL A 177 -3.15 -21.32 14.74
CA VAL A 177 -2.37 -21.62 15.96
C VAL A 177 -2.98 -22.82 16.67
N ILE A 178 -4.30 -22.85 16.86
CA ILE A 178 -5.00 -23.97 17.53
C ILE A 178 -4.77 -25.29 16.78
N ILE A 179 -4.78 -25.29 15.45
CA ILE A 179 -4.61 -26.50 14.64
C ILE A 179 -3.15 -26.79 14.23
N GLY A 180 -2.18 -25.98 14.67
CA GLY A 180 -0.76 -26.15 14.33
C GLY A 180 -0.38 -25.83 12.86
N GLY A 181 -1.23 -25.12 12.11
CA GLY A 181 -1.10 -24.88 10.67
C GLY A 181 -0.74 -23.42 10.31
N LEU A 182 0.40 -22.93 10.81
CA LEU A 182 0.84 -21.55 10.56
C LEU A 182 1.48 -21.34 9.18
N ASP A 183 2.09 -22.38 8.59
CA ASP A 183 3.12 -22.16 7.57
C ASP A 183 2.70 -22.37 6.11
N GLU A 184 1.62 -23.09 5.81
CA GLU A 184 1.54 -23.75 4.48
C GLU A 184 0.58 -23.14 3.46
N VAL A 185 -0.45 -22.38 3.86
CA VAL A 185 -1.58 -22.14 2.91
C VAL A 185 -1.36 -20.97 1.93
N THR A 186 -0.41 -20.07 2.17
CA THR A 186 -0.25 -18.85 1.32
C THR A 186 1.18 -18.53 0.92
N THR A 187 2.16 -19.39 1.24
CA THR A 187 3.59 -19.08 1.00
C THR A 187 3.86 -18.73 -0.45
N ASP A 188 3.22 -19.46 -1.36
CA ASP A 188 3.31 -19.34 -2.80
C ASP A 188 2.51 -18.15 -3.37
N GLU A 189 1.70 -17.46 -2.55
CA GLU A 189 1.00 -16.22 -2.89
C GLU A 189 1.72 -14.97 -2.38
N ASP A 190 2.68 -15.13 -1.45
CA ASP A 190 3.36 -14.03 -0.79
C ASP A 190 4.17 -13.17 -1.78
N ASN A 191 5.03 -13.79 -2.58
CA ASN A 191 5.84 -13.08 -3.59
C ASN A 191 4.97 -12.50 -4.72
N PRO A 192 4.03 -13.24 -5.36
CA PRO A 192 3.12 -12.67 -6.35
C PRO A 192 2.32 -11.45 -5.87
N THR A 193 1.81 -11.52 -4.64
CA THR A 193 1.09 -10.41 -4.02
C THR A 193 1.98 -9.18 -3.86
N MET A 194 3.20 -9.36 -3.35
CA MET A 194 4.13 -8.25 -3.18
C MET A 194 4.55 -7.65 -4.54
N ILE A 195 4.77 -8.47 -5.57
CA ILE A 195 5.07 -8.00 -6.93
C ILE A 195 3.92 -7.13 -7.46
N LEU A 196 2.67 -7.58 -7.31
CA LEU A 196 1.51 -6.79 -7.74
C LEU A 196 1.44 -5.43 -7.03
N CYS A 197 1.68 -5.40 -5.72
CA CYS A 197 1.68 -4.18 -4.94
C CYS A 197 2.80 -3.22 -5.37
N VAL A 198 4.02 -3.74 -5.58
CA VAL A 198 5.18 -2.96 -6.02
C VAL A 198 4.95 -2.39 -7.44
N LEU A 199 4.49 -3.22 -8.38
CA LEU A 199 4.22 -2.76 -9.75
C LEU A 199 3.09 -1.71 -9.79
N SER A 200 2.09 -1.83 -8.92
CA SER A 200 1.05 -0.80 -8.77
C SER A 200 1.62 0.54 -8.27
N ALA A 201 2.62 0.50 -7.39
CA ALA A 201 3.32 1.72 -6.95
C ALA A 201 4.18 2.31 -8.08
N VAL A 202 4.81 1.48 -8.92
CA VAL A 202 5.52 1.93 -10.13
C VAL A 202 4.56 2.59 -11.12
N GLU A 203 3.40 1.97 -11.40
CA GLU A 203 2.31 2.57 -12.19
C GLU A 203 1.89 3.93 -11.63
N SER A 204 1.74 4.02 -10.31
CA SER A 204 1.40 5.27 -9.63
C SER A 204 2.44 6.37 -9.87
N LEU A 205 3.73 6.04 -9.82
CA LEU A 205 4.82 6.97 -10.12
C LEU A 205 4.87 7.36 -11.60
N ALA A 206 4.62 6.41 -12.51
CA ALA A 206 4.53 6.69 -13.94
C ALA A 206 3.45 7.74 -14.23
N SER A 207 2.31 7.66 -13.54
CA SER A 207 1.19 8.61 -13.70
C SER A 207 1.51 10.05 -13.31
N ILE A 208 2.58 10.28 -12.53
CA ILE A 208 3.07 11.60 -12.11
C ILE A 208 4.41 11.96 -12.78
N GLY A 209 4.78 11.25 -13.85
CA GLY A 209 5.95 11.55 -14.67
C GLY A 209 7.25 10.82 -14.26
N GLY A 210 7.16 9.78 -13.42
CA GLY A 210 8.30 8.94 -13.08
C GLY A 210 8.78 8.10 -14.27
N SER A 211 10.08 7.97 -14.44
CA SER A 211 10.67 7.10 -15.46
C SER A 211 10.53 5.64 -15.04
N CYS A 212 9.77 4.87 -15.83
CA CYS A 212 9.47 3.46 -15.55
C CYS A 212 9.70 2.58 -16.81
N PRO A 213 10.92 2.55 -17.38
CA PRO A 213 11.17 1.90 -18.67
C PRO A 213 10.92 0.39 -18.68
N ASN A 214 10.97 -0.30 -17.53
CA ASN A 214 10.77 -1.75 -17.46
C ASN A 214 9.36 -2.15 -17.03
N LEU A 215 8.48 -1.22 -16.69
CA LEU A 215 7.15 -1.53 -16.12
C LEU A 215 6.38 -2.57 -16.94
N ALA A 216 6.22 -2.33 -18.26
CA ALA A 216 5.49 -3.26 -19.13
C ALA A 216 6.14 -4.66 -19.18
N ARG A 217 7.47 -4.72 -19.25
CA ARG A 217 8.24 -5.97 -19.26
C ARG A 217 8.06 -6.75 -17.95
N LEU A 218 8.09 -6.06 -16.82
CA LEU A 218 7.95 -6.67 -15.49
C LEU A 218 6.52 -7.17 -15.26
N SER A 219 5.51 -6.41 -15.67
CA SER A 219 4.10 -6.85 -15.64
C SER A 219 3.88 -8.11 -16.48
N ALA A 220 4.44 -8.17 -17.70
CA ALA A 220 4.36 -9.36 -18.54
C ALA A 220 5.05 -10.59 -17.91
N ARG A 221 6.21 -10.40 -17.27
CA ARG A 221 6.91 -11.47 -16.54
C ARG A 221 6.10 -11.97 -15.34
N ARG A 222 5.43 -11.08 -14.61
CA ARG A 222 4.51 -11.45 -13.53
C ARG A 222 3.38 -12.32 -14.06
N ASP A 223 2.74 -11.91 -15.15
CA ASP A 223 1.61 -12.65 -15.72
C ASP A 223 2.04 -14.02 -16.24
N GLN A 224 3.24 -14.12 -16.82
CA GLN A 224 3.82 -15.40 -17.23
C GLN A 224 4.11 -16.30 -16.02
N LEU A 225 4.68 -15.75 -14.95
CA LEU A 225 4.96 -16.46 -13.70
C LEU A 225 3.68 -17.04 -13.09
N LEU A 226 2.60 -16.25 -13.06
CA LEU A 226 1.29 -16.70 -12.55
C LEU A 226 0.66 -17.78 -13.43
N LYS A 227 0.75 -17.64 -14.77
CA LYS A 227 0.28 -18.69 -15.69
C LYS A 227 0.99 -20.02 -15.46
N GLN A 228 2.31 -19.99 -15.32
CA GLN A 228 3.12 -21.19 -15.06
C GLN A 228 2.75 -21.88 -13.75
N LYS A 229 2.49 -21.10 -12.69
CA LYS A 229 1.97 -21.62 -11.42
C LYS A 229 0.67 -22.39 -11.60
N LEU A 230 -0.27 -21.84 -12.37
CA LEU A 230 -1.58 -22.45 -12.62
C LEU A 230 -1.51 -23.70 -13.51
N THR A 231 -0.57 -23.75 -14.44
CA THR A 231 -0.45 -24.86 -15.41
C THR A 231 0.51 -25.98 -14.94
N GLY A 232 1.26 -25.78 -13.86
CA GLY A 232 2.22 -26.76 -13.33
C GLY A 232 3.45 -27.01 -14.21
N CYS A 233 3.80 -26.04 -15.09
CA CYS A 233 4.95 -26.10 -16.00
C CYS A 233 6.04 -25.09 -15.62
#